data_AF-A0AAV0JZ49-F1
#
_entry.id   AF-A0AAV0JZ49-F1
#
_cell.length_a   1.000
_cell.length_b   1.000
_cell.length_c   1.000
_cell.angle_alpha   90.00
_cell.angle_beta   90.00
_cell.angle_gamma   90.00
#
_symmetry.space_group_name_H-M   'P 1'
#
loop_
_entity.id
_entity.type
_entity.pdbx_description
1 polymer ?
#
loop_
_entity_poly.entity_id
_entity_poly.type
_entity_poly.pdbx_seq_one_letter_code
_entity_poly.pdbx_strand_id
1 'polypeptide(L)'
;MYLKAALSETLRLYPSVPEDSKHVVSDDVLPTGVHVPAGSAVTYSIYSMGRMKFIWGDDCSEFKPERWLSPDGTKVEGHDAYKFVAFNAGPRICLGKDLAYLQMKSIAAAVLLRHRLTVVPGHRVEQKMSLTLFMKYGLMVEVGTRDLRPILEKVKAVAVEGSPTINGGVALAKDNGHEGSTTDHQLAAPVA
;
A
#
# COMPACT_ATOMS: atom_id res chain seq x y z
N MET A 1 -2.46 8.04 -0.64
CA MET A 1 -3.46 7.37 0.21
C MET A 1 -4.34 6.43 -0.59
N TYR A 2 -5.28 6.94 -1.40
CA TYR A 2 -6.18 6.14 -2.22
C TYR A 2 -5.46 5.12 -3.12
N LEU A 3 -4.30 5.47 -3.68
CA LEU A 3 -3.49 4.53 -4.46
C LEU A 3 -3.08 3.26 -3.67
N LYS A 4 -2.71 3.39 -2.38
CA LYS A 4 -2.37 2.23 -1.55
C LYS A 4 -3.60 1.37 -1.27
N ALA A 5 -4.75 2.00 -1.04
CA ALA A 5 -6.03 1.32 -0.87
C ALA A 5 -6.41 0.51 -2.13
N ALA A 6 -6.33 1.14 -3.31
CA ALA A 6 -6.60 0.49 -4.59
C ALA A 6 -5.64 -0.68 -4.88
N LEU A 7 -4.35 -0.53 -4.56
CA LEU A 7 -3.36 -1.61 -4.67
C LEU A 7 -3.65 -2.76 -3.71
N SER A 8 -4.06 -2.46 -2.48
CA SER A 8 -4.42 -3.49 -1.48
C SER A 8 -5.67 -4.25 -1.92
N GLU A 9 -6.67 -3.55 -2.43
CA GLU A 9 -7.88 -4.16 -2.98
C GLU A 9 -7.59 -5.01 -4.23
N THR A 10 -6.66 -4.55 -5.06
CA THR A 10 -6.17 -5.32 -6.22
C THR A 10 -5.56 -6.63 -5.75
N LEU A 11 -4.70 -6.62 -4.73
CA LEU A 11 -4.06 -7.83 -4.19
C LEU A 11 -5.04 -8.75 -3.45
N ARG A 12 -6.11 -8.21 -2.86
CA ARG A 12 -7.17 -9.02 -2.24
C ARG A 12 -7.88 -9.87 -3.29
N LEU A 13 -8.24 -9.26 -4.42
CA LEU A 13 -8.92 -9.96 -5.52
C LEU A 13 -7.93 -10.75 -6.39
N TYR A 14 -6.74 -10.24 -6.63
CA TYR A 14 -5.78 -10.82 -7.56
C TYR A 14 -4.40 -10.90 -6.90
N PRO A 15 -4.24 -11.78 -5.90
CA PRO A 15 -2.94 -11.99 -5.26
C PRO A 15 -1.95 -12.58 -6.26
N SER A 16 -0.67 -12.22 -6.13
CA SER A 16 0.40 -12.75 -6.99
C SER A 16 0.51 -14.28 -6.86
N VAL A 17 0.40 -14.79 -5.64
CA VAL A 17 0.36 -16.22 -5.32
C VAL A 17 -1.06 -16.55 -4.85
N PRO A 18 -1.84 -17.36 -5.59
CA PRO A 18 -3.24 -17.63 -5.27
C PRO A 18 -3.43 -18.67 -4.16
N GLU A 19 -2.43 -19.53 -3.92
CA GLU A 19 -2.44 -20.58 -2.89
C GLU A 19 -1.06 -20.70 -2.26
N ASP A 20 -1.01 -20.89 -0.95
CA ASP A 20 0.24 -21.11 -0.22
C ASP A 20 0.09 -22.33 0.70
N SER A 21 1.17 -23.08 0.86
CA SER A 21 1.22 -24.33 1.62
C SER A 21 2.19 -24.24 2.77
N LYS A 22 1.90 -24.94 3.86
CA LYS A 22 2.77 -25.10 5.03
C LYS A 22 2.95 -26.58 5.31
N HIS A 23 4.14 -26.97 5.75
CA HIS A 23 4.45 -28.35 6.08
C HIS A 23 4.37 -28.55 7.59
N VAL A 24 3.69 -29.61 8.02
CA VAL A 24 3.43 -29.91 9.42
C VAL A 24 4.63 -30.68 9.99
N VAL A 25 5.32 -30.07 10.96
CA VAL A 25 6.56 -30.63 11.54
C VAL A 25 6.26 -31.68 12.63
N SER A 26 5.18 -31.49 13.37
CA SER A 26 4.69 -32.38 14.43
C SER A 26 3.17 -32.43 14.36
N ASP A 27 2.59 -33.54 14.82
CA ASP A 27 1.13 -33.68 14.95
C ASP A 27 0.51 -32.45 15.63
N ASP A 28 -0.59 -31.95 15.07
CA ASP A 28 -1.27 -30.74 15.55
C ASP A 28 -2.78 -30.85 15.37
N VAL A 29 -3.53 -29.93 15.98
CA VAL A 29 -5.00 -29.85 15.88
C VAL A 29 -5.39 -28.43 15.46
N LEU A 30 -6.05 -28.31 14.31
CA LEU A 30 -6.56 -27.02 13.83
C LEU A 30 -7.64 -26.47 14.77
N PRO A 31 -7.93 -25.14 14.74
CA PRO A 31 -9.00 -24.55 15.56
C PRO A 31 -10.40 -25.17 15.37
N THR A 32 -10.62 -25.90 14.29
CA THR A 32 -11.84 -26.66 14.01
C THR A 32 -11.91 -28.01 14.72
N GLY A 33 -10.86 -28.41 15.44
CA GLY A 33 -10.71 -29.74 16.06
C GLY A 33 -10.14 -30.81 15.13
N VAL A 34 -9.78 -30.46 13.88
CA VAL A 34 -9.23 -31.40 12.91
C VAL A 34 -7.77 -31.72 13.25
N HIS A 35 -7.48 -32.99 13.50
CA HIS A 35 -6.11 -33.49 13.67
C HIS A 35 -5.35 -33.50 12.34
N VAL A 36 -4.11 -33.02 12.36
CA VAL A 36 -3.22 -32.94 11.20
C VAL A 36 -1.89 -33.62 11.57
N PRO A 37 -1.57 -34.79 11.00
CA PRO A 37 -0.37 -35.52 11.36
C PRO A 37 0.90 -34.87 10.80
N ALA A 38 2.02 -35.09 11.47
CA ALA A 38 3.36 -34.74 11.02
C ALA A 38 3.63 -35.25 9.60
N GLY A 39 4.31 -34.45 8.78
CA GLY A 39 4.56 -34.75 7.38
C GLY A 39 3.42 -34.33 6.42
N SER A 40 2.28 -33.88 6.94
CA SER A 40 1.20 -33.34 6.10
C SER A 40 1.56 -31.98 5.49
N ALA A 41 0.87 -31.62 4.39
CA ALA A 41 0.84 -30.26 3.87
C ALA A 41 -0.54 -29.64 4.13
N VAL A 42 -0.55 -28.42 4.65
CA VAL A 42 -1.77 -27.61 4.84
C VAL A 42 -1.71 -26.45 3.85
N THR A 43 -2.68 -26.41 2.93
CA THR A 43 -2.77 -25.40 1.88
C THR A 43 -3.98 -24.50 2.13
N TYR A 44 -3.80 -23.18 1.98
CA TYR A 44 -4.89 -22.22 2.00
C TYR A 44 -4.95 -21.43 0.70
N SER A 45 -6.17 -21.19 0.23
CA SER A 45 -6.41 -20.42 -1.00
C SER A 45 -6.55 -18.94 -0.68
N ILE A 46 -5.46 -18.19 -0.87
CA ILE A 46 -5.41 -16.73 -0.76
C ILE A 46 -6.45 -16.10 -1.71
N TYR A 47 -6.53 -16.61 -2.94
CA TYR A 47 -7.47 -16.13 -3.96
C TYR A 47 -8.93 -16.29 -3.52
N SER A 48 -9.28 -17.44 -2.94
CA SER A 48 -10.64 -17.72 -2.48
C SER A 48 -10.96 -16.93 -1.21
N MET A 49 -10.06 -16.88 -0.24
CA MET A 49 -10.21 -16.08 0.99
C MET A 49 -10.49 -14.61 0.69
N GLY A 50 -9.85 -14.06 -0.34
CA GLY A 50 -10.15 -12.73 -0.84
C GLY A 50 -11.62 -12.51 -1.19
N ARG A 51 -12.37 -13.55 -1.58
CA ARG A 51 -13.76 -13.49 -2.06
C ARG A 51 -14.77 -14.15 -1.12
N MET A 52 -14.37 -14.51 0.09
CA MET A 52 -15.27 -15.16 1.04
C MET A 52 -16.19 -14.14 1.71
N LYS A 53 -17.51 -14.33 1.58
CA LYS A 53 -18.52 -13.48 2.22
C LYS A 53 -18.36 -13.39 3.74
N PHE A 54 -18.02 -14.48 4.41
CA PHE A 54 -17.83 -14.46 5.86
C PHE A 54 -16.62 -13.61 6.31
N ILE A 55 -15.64 -13.39 5.42
CA ILE A 55 -14.44 -12.59 5.69
C ILE A 55 -14.66 -11.12 5.29
N TRP A 56 -15.25 -10.89 4.12
CA TRP A 56 -15.28 -9.58 3.46
C TRP A 56 -16.68 -8.95 3.32
N GLY A 57 -17.73 -9.65 3.74
CA GLY A 57 -19.13 -9.21 3.59
C GLY A 57 -19.71 -9.55 2.22
N ASP A 58 -20.95 -9.11 1.96
CA ASP A 58 -21.65 -9.40 0.70
C ASP A 58 -21.00 -8.74 -0.52
N ASP A 59 -20.29 -7.63 -0.33
CA ASP A 59 -19.55 -6.91 -1.38
C ASP A 59 -18.15 -7.52 -1.65
N CYS A 60 -17.88 -8.75 -1.20
CA CYS A 60 -16.59 -9.42 -1.32
C CYS A 60 -16.09 -9.59 -2.76
N SER A 61 -16.98 -9.56 -3.75
CA SER A 61 -16.61 -9.68 -5.17
C SER A 61 -16.40 -8.33 -5.85
N GLU A 62 -16.72 -7.22 -5.20
CA GLU A 62 -16.57 -5.87 -5.74
C GLU A 62 -15.14 -5.36 -5.57
N PHE A 63 -14.69 -4.51 -6.50
CA PHE A 63 -13.46 -3.75 -6.34
C PHE A 63 -13.77 -2.43 -5.61
N LYS A 64 -13.50 -2.39 -4.30
CA LYS A 64 -13.85 -1.26 -3.42
C LYS A 64 -12.66 -0.82 -2.57
N PRO A 65 -11.79 0.07 -3.10
CA PRO A 65 -10.66 0.63 -2.34
C PRO A 65 -11.06 1.27 -1.01
N GLU A 66 -12.27 1.78 -0.90
CA GLU A 66 -12.80 2.47 0.28
C GLU A 66 -12.78 1.58 1.54
N ARG A 67 -12.80 0.24 1.41
CA ARG A 67 -12.71 -0.67 2.58
C ARG A 67 -11.38 -0.60 3.32
N TRP A 68 -10.37 0.00 2.70
CA TRP A 68 -9.02 0.14 3.26
C TRP A 68 -8.82 1.53 3.89
N LEU A 69 -9.84 2.38 3.87
CA LEU A 69 -9.77 3.74 4.36
C LEU A 69 -10.52 3.86 5.69
N SER A 70 -10.07 4.78 6.54
CA SER A 70 -10.85 5.20 7.71
C SER A 70 -12.19 5.81 7.27
N PRO A 71 -13.21 5.84 8.15
CA PRO A 71 -14.54 6.37 7.80
C PRO A 71 -14.54 7.80 7.23
N ASP A 72 -13.57 8.62 7.63
CA ASP A 72 -13.36 9.99 7.14
C ASP A 72 -12.48 10.07 5.87
N GLY A 73 -11.95 8.94 5.39
CA GLY A 73 -11.08 8.85 4.21
C GLY A 73 -9.64 9.36 4.42
N THR A 74 -9.27 9.76 5.65
CA THR A 74 -8.00 10.45 5.92
C THR A 74 -6.83 9.54 6.26
N LYS A 75 -7.07 8.24 6.50
CA LYS A 75 -6.05 7.22 6.81
C LYS A 75 -6.28 5.94 6.00
N VAL A 76 -5.20 5.23 5.69
CA VAL A 76 -5.29 3.84 5.22
C VAL A 76 -5.22 2.96 6.45
N GLU A 77 -6.28 2.22 6.72
CA GLU A 77 -6.35 1.32 7.86
C GLU A 77 -5.72 -0.03 7.53
N GLY A 78 -5.01 -0.60 8.50
CA GLY A 78 -4.50 -1.95 8.41
C GLY A 78 -5.64 -2.94 8.58
N HIS A 79 -5.65 -4.00 7.77
CA HIS A 79 -6.44 -5.19 8.06
C HIS A 79 -5.56 -6.20 8.78
N ASP A 80 -6.20 -7.07 9.57
CA ASP A 80 -5.55 -8.25 10.14
C ASP A 80 -4.82 -9.03 9.02
N ALA A 81 -3.55 -9.38 9.26
CA ALA A 81 -2.74 -10.11 8.29
C ALA A 81 -3.29 -11.51 7.97
N TYR A 82 -4.03 -12.13 8.90
CA TYR A 82 -4.72 -13.41 8.70
C TYR A 82 -6.04 -13.24 7.93
N LYS A 83 -6.60 -12.02 7.90
CA LYS A 83 -7.72 -11.65 7.02
C LYS A 83 -7.24 -11.32 5.60
N PHE A 84 -6.14 -10.58 5.49
CA PHE A 84 -5.51 -10.18 4.22
C PHE A 84 -4.14 -10.85 4.05
N VAL A 85 -4.17 -12.12 3.66
CA VAL A 85 -3.00 -13.01 3.59
C VAL A 85 -2.16 -12.88 2.30
N ALA A 86 -2.37 -11.84 1.48
CA ALA A 86 -1.62 -11.64 0.23
C ALA A 86 -0.10 -11.49 0.41
N PHE A 87 0.34 -11.17 1.64
CA PHE A 87 1.74 -11.13 2.04
C PHE A 87 2.06 -12.11 3.17
N ASN A 88 1.23 -13.13 3.38
CA ASN A 88 1.26 -14.03 4.54
C ASN A 88 1.10 -13.29 5.88
N ALA A 89 1.23 -14.04 6.97
CA ALA A 89 1.12 -13.55 8.34
C ALA A 89 2.14 -14.26 9.24
N GLY A 90 2.28 -13.76 10.48
CA GLY A 90 3.17 -14.35 11.48
C GLY A 90 4.67 -14.21 11.15
N PRO A 91 5.53 -15.08 11.74
CA PRO A 91 6.99 -15.00 11.59
C PRO A 91 7.52 -15.17 10.16
N ARG A 92 6.68 -15.67 9.24
CA ARG A 92 7.01 -15.88 7.83
C ARG A 92 6.23 -14.92 6.91
N ILE A 93 5.87 -13.74 7.43
CA ILE A 93 5.36 -12.63 6.64
C ILE A 93 6.36 -12.28 5.52
N CYS A 94 5.84 -11.88 4.36
CA CYS A 94 6.64 -11.57 3.19
C CYS A 94 7.65 -10.45 3.50
N LEU A 95 8.93 -10.79 3.47
CA LEU A 95 10.04 -9.84 3.67
C LEU A 95 10.01 -8.71 2.64
N GLY A 96 9.48 -8.98 1.44
CA GLY A 96 9.38 -8.01 0.34
C GLY A 96 8.14 -7.11 0.38
N LYS A 97 7.26 -7.22 1.40
CA LYS A 97 5.97 -6.51 1.44
C LYS A 97 6.11 -5.00 1.22
N ASP A 98 6.97 -4.34 1.99
CA ASP A 98 7.09 -2.89 1.93
C ASP A 98 7.77 -2.41 0.65
N LEU A 99 8.76 -3.17 0.16
CA LEU A 99 9.39 -2.93 -1.13
C LEU A 99 8.39 -3.07 -2.28
N ALA A 100 7.55 -4.11 -2.27
CA ALA A 100 6.52 -4.33 -3.27
C ALA A 100 5.52 -3.16 -3.28
N TYR A 101 5.05 -2.71 -2.11
CA TYR A 101 4.18 -1.53 -2.04
C TYR A 101 4.86 -0.26 -2.55
N LEU A 102 6.14 -0.06 -2.23
CA LEU A 102 6.91 1.07 -2.76
C LEU A 102 6.95 1.04 -4.29
N GLN A 103 7.35 -0.09 -4.87
CA GLN A 103 7.45 -0.26 -6.32
C GLN A 103 6.10 -0.10 -7.03
N MET A 104 5.05 -0.78 -6.55
CA MET A 104 3.70 -0.67 -7.13
C MET A 104 3.19 0.78 -7.09
N LYS A 105 3.38 1.49 -5.97
CA LYS A 105 2.98 2.90 -5.85
C LYS A 105 3.76 3.77 -6.84
N SER A 106 5.08 3.61 -6.92
CA SER A 106 5.93 4.41 -7.80
C SER A 106 5.57 4.22 -9.27
N ILE A 107 5.40 2.97 -9.70
CA ILE A 107 5.03 2.64 -11.09
C ILE A 107 3.63 3.16 -11.40
N ALA A 108 2.63 2.84 -10.57
CA ALA A 108 1.26 3.25 -10.81
C ALA A 108 1.13 4.78 -10.81
N ALA A 109 1.78 5.48 -9.87
CA ALA A 109 1.78 6.95 -9.86
C ALA A 109 2.42 7.52 -11.12
N ALA A 110 3.58 7.01 -11.54
CA ALA A 110 4.29 7.49 -12.72
C ALA A 110 3.49 7.29 -14.01
N VAL A 111 2.80 6.15 -14.14
CA VAL A 111 1.96 5.83 -15.31
C VAL A 111 0.67 6.65 -15.29
N LEU A 112 -0.06 6.65 -14.18
CA LEU A 112 -1.35 7.35 -14.08
C LEU A 112 -1.22 8.87 -14.10
N LEU A 113 -0.06 9.41 -13.73
CA LEU A 113 0.21 10.84 -13.88
C LEU A 113 0.25 11.24 -15.36
N ARG A 114 0.97 10.48 -16.19
CA ARG A 114 1.28 10.87 -17.57
C ARG A 114 0.31 10.33 -18.61
N HIS A 115 -0.40 9.25 -18.29
CA HIS A 115 -1.16 8.50 -19.26
C HIS A 115 -2.62 8.31 -18.83
N ARG A 116 -3.49 8.25 -19.84
CA ARG A 116 -4.83 7.69 -19.74
C ARG A 116 -4.78 6.31 -20.36
N LEU A 117 -5.18 5.29 -19.60
CA LEU A 117 -5.24 3.92 -20.06
C LEU A 117 -6.70 3.53 -20.27
N THR A 118 -7.02 3.01 -21.45
CA THR A 118 -8.34 2.46 -21.76
C THR A 118 -8.16 1.01 -22.18
N VAL A 119 -8.89 0.08 -21.58
CA VAL A 119 -8.85 -1.33 -22.00
C VAL A 119 -9.43 -1.45 -23.41
N VAL A 120 -8.75 -2.18 -24.29
CA VAL A 120 -9.22 -2.41 -25.66
C VAL A 120 -10.61 -3.05 -25.63
N PRO A 121 -11.60 -2.55 -26.38
CA PRO A 121 -12.94 -3.12 -26.41
C PRO A 121 -12.92 -4.62 -26.75
N GLY A 122 -13.65 -5.42 -25.96
CA GLY A 122 -13.72 -6.86 -26.15
C GLY A 122 -12.48 -7.64 -25.69
N HIS A 123 -11.48 -6.99 -25.06
CA HIS A 123 -10.32 -7.71 -24.52
C HIS A 123 -10.74 -8.74 -23.46
N ARG A 124 -10.35 -9.99 -23.68
CA ARG A 124 -10.71 -11.12 -22.83
C ARG A 124 -9.79 -11.20 -21.61
N VAL A 125 -10.34 -11.00 -20.42
CA VAL A 125 -9.61 -11.07 -19.16
C VAL A 125 -9.78 -12.46 -18.55
N GLU A 126 -8.76 -13.30 -18.70
CA GLU A 126 -8.72 -14.66 -18.14
C GLU A 126 -7.45 -14.94 -17.38
N GLN A 127 -7.56 -15.79 -16.37
CA GLN A 127 -6.42 -16.28 -15.62
C GLN A 127 -5.72 -17.41 -16.39
N LYS A 128 -4.39 -17.40 -16.33
CA LYS A 128 -3.55 -18.51 -16.79
C LYS A 128 -3.32 -19.47 -15.63
N MET A 129 -3.46 -20.77 -15.87
CA MET A 129 -3.00 -21.79 -14.94
C MET A 129 -1.47 -21.70 -14.81
N SER A 130 -1.00 -21.27 -13.65
CA SER A 130 0.40 -20.95 -13.37
C SER A 130 0.61 -20.87 -11.85
N LEU A 131 1.87 -21.00 -11.38
CA LEU A 131 2.23 -20.86 -9.97
C LEU A 131 1.85 -19.47 -9.42
N THR A 132 2.07 -18.44 -10.22
CA THR A 132 1.58 -17.09 -9.96
C THR A 132 0.40 -16.75 -10.84
N LEU A 133 -0.47 -15.86 -10.35
CA LEU A 133 -1.68 -15.44 -11.03
C LEU A 133 -1.36 -14.48 -12.18
N PHE A 134 -1.40 -15.00 -13.41
CA PHE A 134 -1.16 -14.21 -14.63
C PHE A 134 -2.43 -14.07 -15.47
N MET A 135 -2.45 -13.01 -16.29
CA MET A 135 -3.43 -12.85 -17.36
C MET A 135 -3.01 -13.70 -18.56
N LYS A 136 -3.87 -14.61 -18.99
CA LYS A 136 -3.63 -15.55 -20.10
C LYS A 136 -3.34 -14.84 -21.42
N TYR A 137 -4.00 -13.72 -21.67
CA TYR A 137 -3.90 -12.94 -22.91
C TYR A 137 -3.23 -11.56 -22.70
N GLY A 138 -2.56 -11.37 -21.55
CA GLY A 138 -2.10 -10.04 -21.14
C GLY A 138 -3.27 -9.07 -20.87
N LEU A 139 -2.96 -7.77 -20.83
CA LEU A 139 -3.94 -6.69 -20.76
C LEU A 139 -3.66 -5.68 -21.87
N MET A 140 -4.41 -5.78 -22.96
CA MET A 140 -4.27 -4.84 -24.07
C MET A 140 -4.97 -3.52 -23.71
N VAL A 141 -4.21 -2.43 -23.79
CA VAL A 141 -4.67 -1.08 -23.45
C VAL A 141 -4.27 -0.10 -24.53
N GLU A 142 -5.17 0.85 -24.81
CA GLU A 142 -4.85 2.07 -25.54
C GLU A 142 -4.24 3.07 -24.56
N VAL A 143 -3.10 3.65 -24.93
CA VAL A 143 -2.36 4.60 -24.11
C VAL A 143 -2.49 5.99 -24.71
N GLY A 144 -3.27 6.85 -24.05
CA GLY A 144 -3.36 8.27 -24.36
C GLY A 144 -2.44 9.11 -23.46
N THR A 145 -1.99 10.26 -23.94
CA THR A 145 -1.33 11.27 -23.09
C THR A 145 -2.37 11.97 -22.20
N ARG A 146 -1.97 12.38 -20.99
CA ARG A 146 -2.81 13.17 -20.10
C ARG A 146 -2.44 14.64 -20.18
N ASP A 147 -3.45 15.50 -20.29
CA ASP A 147 -3.24 16.95 -20.12
C ASP A 147 -2.98 17.26 -18.64
N LEU A 148 -1.76 17.71 -18.35
CA LEU A 148 -1.32 18.03 -17.00
C LEU A 148 -1.63 19.46 -16.58
N ARG A 149 -2.06 20.34 -17.51
CA ARG A 149 -2.32 21.76 -17.21
C ARG A 149 -3.25 21.94 -16.01
N PRO A 150 -4.40 21.23 -15.90
CA PRO A 150 -5.30 21.41 -14.76
C PRO A 150 -4.68 21.01 -13.42
N ILE A 151 -3.78 20.02 -13.41
CA ILE A 151 -3.09 19.57 -12.20
C ILE A 151 -2.04 20.62 -11.79
N LEU A 152 -1.28 21.13 -12.75
CA LEU A 152 -0.28 22.16 -12.52
C LEU A 152 -0.91 23.43 -11.95
N GLU A 153 -2.05 23.87 -12.47
CA GLU A 153 -2.77 25.04 -11.94
C GLU A 153 -3.27 24.83 -10.51
N LYS A 154 -3.79 23.64 -10.18
CA LYS A 154 -4.16 23.30 -8.80
C LYS A 154 -2.96 23.31 -7.84
N VAL A 155 -1.82 22.77 -8.25
CA VAL A 155 -0.61 22.74 -7.43
C VAL A 155 -0.09 24.16 -7.18
N LYS A 156 -0.10 25.02 -8.20
CA LYS A 156 0.25 26.43 -8.05
C LYS A 156 -0.69 27.16 -7.08
N ALA A 157 -2.00 26.96 -7.19
CA ALA A 157 -2.97 27.58 -6.29
C ALA A 157 -2.72 27.20 -4.82
N VAL A 158 -2.48 25.92 -4.53
CA VAL A 158 -2.15 25.44 -3.17
C VAL A 158 -0.82 26.00 -2.68
N ALA A 159 0.18 26.14 -3.55
CA ALA A 159 1.46 26.73 -3.18
C ALA A 159 1.36 28.22 -2.84
N VAL A 160 0.44 28.95 -3.49
CA VAL A 160 0.18 30.37 -3.23
C VAL A 160 -0.58 30.56 -1.91
N GLU A 161 -1.54 29.69 -1.59
CA GLU A 161 -2.31 29.74 -0.33
C GLU A 161 -1.48 29.33 0.92
N GLY A 162 -0.39 28.58 0.74
CA GLY A 162 0.46 28.08 1.82
C GLY A 162 1.65 28.97 2.21
N SER A 163 1.85 30.14 1.59
CA SER A 163 2.98 31.03 1.92
C SER A 163 2.62 31.95 3.09
N PRO A 164 3.33 31.90 4.24
CA PRO A 164 3.11 32.85 5.32
C PRO A 164 3.54 34.24 4.85
N THR A 165 2.63 35.21 4.83
CA THR A 165 3.00 36.61 4.70
C THR A 165 3.70 37.06 5.98
N ILE A 166 5.03 37.06 5.98
CA ILE A 166 5.83 37.80 6.95
C ILE A 166 5.73 39.29 6.62
N ASN A 167 4.63 39.91 7.06
CA ASN A 167 4.52 41.37 7.14
C ASN A 167 4.88 41.80 8.57
N GLY A 168 6.15 42.13 8.76
CA GLY A 168 6.65 42.76 9.97
C GLY A 168 7.89 43.56 9.62
N GLY A 169 7.70 44.83 9.27
CA GLY A 169 8.81 45.77 9.10
C GLY A 169 9.56 45.89 10.42
N VAL A 170 10.86 45.58 10.40
CA VAL A 170 11.74 45.87 11.52
C VAL A 170 12.33 47.25 11.30
N ALA A 171 11.81 48.21 12.07
CA ALA A 171 12.43 49.51 12.25
C ALA A 171 13.83 49.36 12.85
N LEU A 172 14.77 50.10 12.28
CA LEU A 172 16.11 50.28 12.83
C LEU A 172 16.02 50.93 14.22
N ALA A 173 16.49 50.23 15.25
CA ALA A 173 16.84 50.83 16.54
C ALA A 173 18.30 50.52 16.86
N LYS A 174 19.05 51.59 17.12
CA LYS A 174 20.47 51.60 17.45
C LYS A 174 20.70 51.24 18.92
N ASP A 175 21.84 50.59 19.17
CA ASP A 175 22.77 50.73 20.32
C ASP A 175 22.23 50.67 21.76
N ASN A 176 22.71 49.70 22.55
CA ASN A 176 23.95 49.82 23.34
C ASN A 176 24.03 48.76 24.46
N GLY A 177 25.20 48.12 24.57
CA GLY A 177 25.86 47.94 25.87
C GLY A 177 25.70 46.61 26.63
N HIS A 178 26.87 46.01 26.85
CA HIS A 178 27.34 45.36 28.10
C HIS A 178 27.26 43.83 28.27
N GLU A 179 28.44 43.22 28.03
CA GLU A 179 29.23 42.28 28.87
C GLU A 179 28.56 41.15 29.68
N GLY A 180 29.10 39.93 29.51
CA GLY A 180 28.94 38.87 30.52
C GLY A 180 29.31 37.43 30.09
N SER A 181 30.61 37.14 30.02
CA SER A 181 31.28 35.95 30.60
C SER A 181 30.80 34.50 30.30
N THR A 182 31.62 33.79 29.51
CA THR A 182 32.18 32.42 29.68
C THR A 182 31.35 31.27 30.34
N THR A 183 31.28 30.11 29.67
CA THR A 183 32.15 28.93 29.93
C THR A 183 31.82 27.75 29.01
N ASP A 184 32.88 27.10 28.54
CA ASP A 184 32.90 25.80 27.85
C ASP A 184 32.33 24.68 28.73
N HIS A 185 31.64 23.71 28.11
CA HIS A 185 31.82 22.30 28.47
C HIS A 185 31.50 21.36 27.30
N GLN A 186 32.58 20.82 26.75
CA GLN A 186 32.67 19.56 26.03
C GLN A 186 32.27 18.39 26.96
N LEU A 187 31.45 17.42 26.49
CA LEU A 187 31.84 16.00 26.33
C LEU A 187 30.68 15.05 25.94
N ALA A 188 31.02 14.14 25.01
CA ALA A 188 30.74 12.69 25.02
C ALA A 188 29.33 12.14 24.68
N ALA A 189 29.30 11.38 23.57
CA ALA A 189 28.49 10.17 23.34
C ALA A 189 28.90 9.05 24.33
N PRO A 190 28.14 7.94 24.53
CA PRO A 190 28.15 6.80 23.57
C PRO A 190 26.81 5.97 23.52
N VAL A 191 26.48 5.34 22.38
CA VAL A 191 26.57 3.88 22.06
C VAL A 191 25.55 2.97 22.78
N ALA A 192 24.73 2.25 22.00
CA ALA A 192 24.61 0.78 21.91
C ALA A 192 23.27 0.39 21.26
#